data_AF-A0A2P4YUP5-F1
#
_entry.id   AF-A0A2P4YUP5-F1
#
_cell.length_a   1.000
_cell.length_b   1.000
_cell.length_c   1.000
_cell.angle_alpha   90.00
_cell.angle_beta   90.00
_cell.angle_gamma   90.00
#
_symmetry.space_group_name_H-M   'P 1'
#
loop_
_entity.id
_entity.type
_entity.pdbx_description
1 polymer ?
#
loop_
_entity_poly.entity_id
_entity_poly.type
_entity_poly.pdbx_seq_one_letter_code
_entity_poly.pdbx_strand_id
1 'polypeptide(L)'
;MTGIGLRREVLELYREVLRVARAFPDRSIGRKLQYNARELLRLRQHEHSAARIQTHLMEGRDALSVYRVLQNDPKLLTAITRKNKRVGDMKQK
;
A
#
# COMPACT_ATOMS: atom_id res chain seq x y z
N MET A 1 10.64 23.98 -2.73
CA MET A 1 10.12 23.10 -3.80
C MET A 1 8.88 23.75 -4.39
N THR A 2 8.79 23.87 -5.72
CA THR A 2 7.62 24.47 -6.39
C THR A 2 6.46 23.47 -6.46
N GLY A 3 5.21 23.93 -6.60
CA GLY A 3 4.03 23.06 -6.66
C GLY A 3 4.08 22.02 -7.80
N ILE A 4 4.80 22.31 -8.88
CA ILE A 4 5.02 21.38 -10.01
C ILE A 4 5.88 20.17 -9.57
N GLY A 5 6.89 20.39 -8.72
CA GLY A 5 7.75 19.32 -8.21
C GLY A 5 6.98 18.31 -7.37
N LEU A 6 6.16 18.80 -6.43
CA LEU A 6 5.35 17.95 -5.56
C LEU A 6 4.32 17.13 -6.34
N ARG A 7 3.67 17.73 -7.34
CA ARG A 7 2.72 17.01 -8.21
C ARG A 7 3.39 15.83 -8.93
N ARG A 8 4.61 16.02 -9.42
CA ARG A 8 5.38 14.97 -10.09
C ARG A 8 5.70 13.83 -9.12
N GLU A 9 6.19 14.14 -7.92
CA GLU A 9 6.50 13.14 -6.90
C GLU A 9 5.27 12.32 -6.48
N VAL A 10 4.12 12.97 -6.33
CA VAL A 10 2.84 12.28 -6.01
C VAL A 10 2.46 11.29 -7.11
N LEU A 11 2.58 11.69 -8.37
CA LEU A 11 2.26 10.80 -9.50
C LEU A 11 3.29 9.67 -9.66
N GLU A 12 4.56 9.92 -9.37
CA GLU A 12 5.61 8.90 -9.36
C GLU A 12 5.32 7.85 -8.29
N LEU A 13 5.06 8.27 -7.04
CA LEU A 13 4.68 7.37 -5.96
C LEU A 13 3.43 6.56 -6.32
N TYR A 14 2.39 7.20 -6.86
CA TYR A 14 1.18 6.50 -7.29
C TYR A 14 1.47 5.40 -8.32
N ARG A 15 2.30 5.70 -9.33
CA ARG A 15 2.69 4.71 -10.34
C ARG A 15 3.49 3.57 -9.74
N GLU A 16 4.38 3.85 -8.80
CA GLU A 16 5.15 2.80 -8.10
C GLU A 16 4.27 1.88 -7.28
N VAL A 17 3.30 2.43 -6.54
CA VAL A 17 2.32 1.63 -5.79
C VAL A 17 1.54 0.72 -6.75
N LEU A 18 1.09 1.23 -7.90
CA LEU A 18 0.40 0.41 -8.90
C LEU A 18 1.28 -0.69 -9.49
N ARG A 19 2.58 -0.44 -9.71
CA ARG A 19 3.53 -1.47 -10.16
C ARG A 19 3.67 -2.58 -9.13
N VAL A 20 3.92 -2.23 -7.86
CA VAL A 20 4.01 -3.20 -6.76
C VAL A 20 2.70 -3.98 -6.63
N ALA A 21 1.56 -3.31 -6.67
CA ALA A 21 0.26 -3.94 -6.54
C ALA A 21 -0.05 -4.93 -7.67
N ARG A 22 0.38 -4.66 -8.91
CA ARG A 22 0.22 -5.58 -10.06
C ARG A 22 1.12 -6.80 -9.96
N ALA A 23 2.33 -6.63 -9.41
CA ALA A 23 3.31 -7.68 -9.24
C ALA A 23 3.20 -8.39 -7.87
N PHE A 24 2.19 -8.06 -7.06
CA PHE A 24 2.05 -8.62 -5.72
C PHE A 24 1.64 -10.10 -5.80
N PRO A 25 2.27 -11.01 -5.02
CA PRO A 25 2.02 -12.46 -5.13
C PRO A 25 0.57 -12.84 -4.83
N ASP A 26 -0.03 -12.21 -3.80
CA ASP A 26 -1.44 -12.35 -3.49
C ASP A 26 -2.28 -11.34 -4.28
N ARG A 27 -3.09 -11.84 -5.22
CA ARG A 27 -3.96 -11.01 -6.06
C ARG A 27 -5.00 -10.20 -5.27
N SER A 28 -5.49 -10.72 -4.15
CA SER A 28 -6.46 -10.02 -3.31
C SER A 28 -5.83 -8.82 -2.61
N ILE A 29 -4.59 -8.97 -2.13
CA ILE A 29 -3.81 -7.88 -1.55
C ILE A 29 -3.44 -6.87 -2.63
N GLY A 30 -3.00 -7.33 -3.81
CA GLY A 30 -2.73 -6.47 -4.97
C GLY A 30 -3.94 -5.60 -5.35
N ARG A 31 -5.15 -6.16 -5.39
CA ARG A 31 -6.38 -5.38 -5.64
C ARG A 31 -6.66 -4.35 -4.55
N LYS A 32 -6.49 -4.70 -3.27
CA LYS A 32 -6.64 -3.77 -2.15
C LYS A 32 -5.64 -2.62 -2.22
N LEU A 33 -4.39 -2.89 -2.57
CA LEU A 33 -3.37 -1.88 -2.79
C LEU A 33 -3.76 -0.88 -3.88
N GLN A 34 -4.25 -1.36 -5.04
CA GLN A 34 -4.71 -0.49 -6.12
C GLN A 34 -5.90 0.39 -5.71
N TYR A 35 -6.84 -0.20 -4.96
CA TYR A 35 -7.98 0.52 -4.42
C TYR A 35 -7.52 1.61 -3.45
N ASN A 36 -6.74 1.25 -2.43
CA ASN A 36 -6.23 2.19 -1.43
C ASN A 36 -5.41 3.33 -2.05
N ALA A 37 -4.57 3.05 -3.05
CA ALA A 37 -3.80 4.08 -3.73
C ALA A 37 -4.70 5.12 -4.42
N ARG A 38 -5.80 4.67 -5.03
CA ARG A 38 -6.79 5.55 -5.67
C ARG A 38 -7.54 6.38 -4.65
N GLU A 39 -8.03 5.74 -3.59
CA GLU A 39 -8.80 6.44 -2.56
C GLU A 39 -7.95 7.45 -1.79
N LEU A 40 -6.68 7.11 -1.47
CA LEU A 40 -5.78 8.06 -0.81
C LEU A 40 -5.50 9.30 -1.65
N LEU A 41 -5.32 9.16 -2.97
CA LEU A 41 -5.20 10.32 -3.86
C LEU A 41 -6.49 11.15 -3.88
N ARG A 42 -7.65 10.49 -3.98
CA ARG A 42 -8.95 11.15 -3.99
C ARG A 42 -9.21 11.94 -2.71
N LEU A 43 -8.94 11.34 -1.55
CA LEU A 43 -9.13 11.97 -0.24
C LEU A 43 -8.23 13.20 -0.04
N ARG A 44 -7.05 13.20 -0.67
CA ARG A 44 -6.02 14.25 -0.49
C ARG A 44 -5.92 15.20 -1.68
N GLN A 45 -6.81 15.11 -2.67
CA GLN A 45 -6.72 15.87 -3.93
C GLN A 45 -6.82 17.40 -3.76
N HIS A 46 -7.39 17.86 -2.64
CA HIS A 46 -7.54 19.27 -2.29
C HIS A 46 -6.52 19.74 -1.24
N GLU A 47 -5.50 18.93 -0.93
CA GLU A 47 -4.41 19.36 -0.05
C GLU A 47 -3.51 20.35 -0.80
N HIS A 48 -3.38 21.56 -0.26
CA HIS A 48 -2.55 22.62 -0.82
C HIS A 48 -1.31 22.92 0.02
N SER A 49 -1.22 22.38 1.24
CA SER A 49 -0.05 22.53 2.10
C SER A 49 1.10 21.67 1.59
N ALA A 50 2.16 22.32 1.09
CA ALA A 50 3.38 21.66 0.65
C ALA A 50 3.97 20.74 1.73
N ALA A 51 3.95 21.18 3.00
CA ALA A 51 4.43 20.39 4.13
C ALA A 51 3.59 19.11 4.32
N ARG A 52 2.26 19.21 4.27
CA ARG A 52 1.38 18.04 4.41
C ARG A 52 1.54 17.07 3.23
N ILE A 53 1.67 17.59 2.00
CA ILE A 53 1.94 16.76 0.82
C ILE A 53 3.26 16.00 1.00
N GLN A 54 4.30 16.64 1.51
CA GLN A 54 5.58 15.97 1.79
C GLN A 54 5.45 14.90 2.87
N THR A 55 4.74 15.17 3.96
CA THR A 55 4.45 14.16 4.99
C THR A 55 3.75 12.95 4.38
N HIS A 56 2.74 13.18 3.53
CA HIS A 56 2.01 12.12 2.85
C HIS A 56 2.86 11.32 1.84
N LEU A 57 3.79 11.99 1.15
CA LEU A 57 4.77 11.32 0.29
C LEU A 57 5.70 10.43 1.09
N MET A 58 6.20 10.91 2.23
CA MET A 58 7.06 10.14 3.13
C MET A 58 6.32 8.92 3.68
N GLU A 59 5.15 9.11 4.28
CA GLU A 59 4.28 8.02 4.76
C GLU A 59 4.01 6.96 3.68
N GLY A 60 3.73 7.41 2.46
CA GLY A 60 3.45 6.50 1.34
C GLY A 60 4.69 5.74 0.85
N ARG A 61 5.88 6.37 0.89
CA ARG A 61 7.15 5.69 0.58
C ARG A 61 7.50 4.65 1.64
N ASP A 62 7.30 4.97 2.92
CA ASP A 62 7.51 4.04 4.03
C ASP A 62 6.58 2.84 3.92
N ALA A 63 5.28 3.08 3.69
CA ALA A 63 4.31 2.02 3.47
C ALA A 63 4.67 1.15 2.26
N LEU A 64 5.08 1.77 1.14
CA LEU A 64 5.49 1.04 -0.06
C LEU A 64 6.73 0.16 0.20
N SER A 65 7.67 0.59 1.05
CA SER A 65 8.83 -0.20 1.43
C SER A 65 8.43 -1.52 2.11
N VAL A 66 7.45 -1.47 3.00
CA VAL A 66 6.90 -2.66 3.67
C VAL A 66 6.29 -3.61 2.64
N TYR A 67 5.49 -3.10 1.71
CA TYR A 67 4.92 -3.95 0.66
C TYR A 67 5.96 -4.56 -0.26
N ARG A 68 7.08 -3.89 -0.54
CA ARG A 68 8.20 -4.47 -1.29
C ARG A 68 8.87 -5.60 -0.51
N VAL A 69 9.03 -5.49 0.80
CA VAL A 69 9.54 -6.59 1.63
C VAL A 69 8.59 -7.78 1.56
N LEU A 70 7.29 -7.56 1.79
CA LEU A 70 6.28 -8.63 1.74
C LEU A 70 6.16 -9.30 0.37
N GLN A 71 6.34 -8.53 -0.70
CA GLN A 71 6.36 -9.04 -2.07
C GLN A 71 7.53 -10.01 -2.31
N ASN A 72 8.69 -9.76 -1.69
CA ASN A 72 9.91 -10.54 -1.88
C ASN A 72 10.12 -11.62 -0.81
N ASP A 73 9.31 -11.65 0.24
CA ASP A 73 9.35 -12.67 1.29
C ASP A 73 8.00 -13.42 1.40
N PRO A 74 7.81 -14.49 0.60
CA PRO A 74 6.60 -15.31 0.65
C PRO A 74 6.38 -15.98 2.01
N LYS A 75 7.44 -16.28 2.77
CA LYS A 75 7.32 -16.92 4.09
C LYS A 75 6.74 -15.94 5.09
N LEU A 76 7.26 -14.72 5.12
CA LEU A 76 6.71 -13.64 5.94
C LEU A 76 5.28 -13.32 5.54
N LEU A 77 5.00 -13.19 4.24
CA LEU A 77 3.65 -12.95 3.73
C LEU A 77 2.66 -14.04 4.19
N THR A 78 3.06 -15.31 4.10
CA THR A 78 2.24 -16.43 4.58
C THR A 78 2.03 -16.36 6.10
N ALA A 79 3.06 -16.02 6.87
CA ALA A 79 2.98 -15.93 8.32
C ALA A 79 1.98 -14.86 8.78
N ILE A 80 1.99 -13.67 8.14
CA ILE A 80 1.09 -12.56 8.51
C ILE A 80 -0.33 -12.68 7.94
N THR A 81 -0.51 -13.45 6.85
CA THR A 81 -1.84 -13.65 6.23
C THR A 81 -2.53 -14.91 6.72
N ARG A 82 -1.84 -15.78 7.47
CA ARG A 82 -2.44 -16.99 8.04
C ARG A 82 -3.57 -16.59 8.98
N LYS A 83 -4.82 -16.79 8.52
CA LYS A 83 -6.00 -16.78 9.38
C LYS A 83 -5.75 -17.78 10.51
N ASN A 84 -5.82 -17.34 11.77
CA ASN A 84 -5.73 -18.24 12.93
C ASN A 84 -6.81 -19.31 12.82
N LYS A 85 -6.49 -20.49 12.27
CA LYS A 85 -7.33 -21.68 12.31
C LYS A 85 -7.24 -22.33 13.69
N ARG A 86 -7.70 -21.65 14.75
CA ARG A 86 -7.96 -22.19 16.11
C ARG A 86 -9.00 -21.24 16.70
N VAL A 87 -10.26 -21.58 17.02
CA VAL A 87 -10.74 -22.64 17.95
C VAL A 87 -12.16 -23.14 17.56
N GLY A 88 -12.75 -22.73 16.43
CA GLY A 88 -14.17 -23.02 16.08
C GLY A 88 -14.46 -24.38 15.43
N ASP A 89 -13.50 -24.96 14.68
CA ASP A 89 -13.72 -26.19 13.91
C ASP A 89 -13.47 -27.49 14.72
N MET A 90 -13.24 -27.37 16.03
CA MET A 90 -13.12 -28.50 16.98
C MET A 90 -14.43 -28.77 17.74
N LYS A 91 -15.60 -28.46 17.19
CA LYS A 91 -16.82 -29.17 17.58
C LYS A 91 -16.95 -30.42 16.73
N GLN A 92 -16.27 -31.46 17.20
CA GLN A 92 -16.44 -32.84 16.78
C GLN A 92 -17.84 -33.36 17.17
N LYS A 93 -18.35 -34.23 16.29
CA LYS A 93 -19.33 -35.31 16.49
C LYS A 93 -20.79 -34.93 16.68
#